data_AF-A0A800BRW8-F1
#
_entry.id   AF-A0A800BRW8-F1
#
_cell.length_a   1.000
_cell.length_b   1.000
_cell.length_c   1.000
_cell.angle_alpha   90.00
_cell.angle_beta   90.00
_cell.angle_gamma   90.00
#
_symmetry.space_group_name_H-M   'P 1'
#
loop_
_entity.id
_entity.type
_entity.pdbx_description
1 polymer ?
#
loop_
_entity_poly.entity_id
_entity_poly.type
_entity_poly.pdbx_seq_one_letter_code
_entity_poly.pdbx_strand_id
1 'polypeptide(L)'
;MAERDLQADQVWQAALGELQLQMTKPTFNTWLKNTSLVSYEDGTFVIGVHNAYAKDWLENRLLSIIKRTLVGIVGRSVEVKFVVWPRDRTGSARKAGAQDLGPLLSRSKGSAPAPPRPSPAKSSPMLNPKYTFDTFVVGSSNRLAHAASLAVAENPAEAYNPLFIYGGVGLGKTHLLQAIGHVCQRKALRVLYVSSEEFTNDLINSIRNHTTEHFRDKYRTIDVLLVDDIQFIAGKESTQEEFFHTFNTLHAANKQIVISSDRPPKAILTLEERLRSRFEGGLIADIQP
;
A
#
# COMPACT_ATOMS: atom_id res chain seq x y z
N MET A 1 -37.37 -11.11 11.54
CA MET A 1 -36.09 -10.87 10.84
C MET A 1 -35.15 -10.04 11.73
N ALA A 2 -35.56 -8.85 12.18
CA ALA A 2 -34.73 -7.96 13.02
C ALA A 2 -34.12 -8.58 14.31
N GLU A 3 -34.79 -9.52 14.97
CA GLU A 3 -34.29 -10.14 16.21
C GLU A 3 -33.14 -11.15 15.97
N ARG A 4 -33.08 -11.76 14.78
CA ARG A 4 -31.98 -12.66 14.37
C ARG A 4 -30.74 -11.86 13.94
N ASP A 5 -30.93 -10.70 13.32
CA ASP A 5 -29.85 -9.81 12.91
C ASP A 5 -29.14 -9.19 14.13
N LEU A 6 -29.89 -8.85 15.19
CA LEU A 6 -29.32 -8.36 16.45
C LEU A 6 -28.47 -9.42 17.17
N GLN A 7 -28.89 -10.69 17.18
CA GLN A 7 -28.10 -11.77 17.77
C GLN A 7 -26.83 -12.05 16.95
N ALA A 8 -26.90 -12.00 15.62
CA ALA A 8 -25.75 -12.24 14.76
C ALA A 8 -24.70 -11.13 14.87
N ASP A 9 -25.10 -9.87 15.03
CA ASP A 9 -24.16 -8.76 15.25
C ASP A 9 -23.45 -8.89 16.61
N GLN A 10 -24.15 -9.31 17.67
CA GLN A 10 -23.53 -9.60 18.97
C GLN A 10 -22.51 -10.73 18.89
N VAL A 11 -22.81 -11.79 18.14
CA VAL A 11 -21.86 -12.89 17.88
C VAL A 11 -20.64 -12.39 17.11
N TRP A 12 -20.82 -11.51 16.13
CA TRP A 12 -19.70 -10.92 15.38
C TRP A 12 -18.82 -10.03 16.26
N GLN A 13 -19.42 -9.21 17.14
CA GLN A 13 -18.66 -8.40 18.10
C GLN A 13 -17.87 -9.26 19.10
N ALA A 14 -18.45 -10.36 19.59
CA ALA A 14 -17.75 -11.31 20.45
C ALA A 14 -16.56 -11.96 19.72
N ALA A 15 -16.76 -12.37 18.45
CA ALA A 15 -15.69 -12.92 17.61
C ALA A 15 -14.57 -11.90 17.36
N LEU A 16 -14.89 -10.62 17.14
CA LEU A 16 -13.89 -9.55 17.00
C LEU A 16 -13.06 -9.39 18.28
N GLY A 17 -13.68 -9.46 19.46
CA GLY A 17 -12.97 -9.41 20.74
C GLY A 17 -11.99 -10.57 20.93
N GLU A 18 -12.40 -11.79 20.58
CA GLU A 18 -11.53 -12.96 20.67
C GLU A 18 -10.40 -12.92 19.64
N LEU A 19 -10.69 -12.50 18.41
CA LEU A 19 -9.69 -12.29 17.37
C LEU A 19 -8.65 -11.24 17.76
N GLN A 20 -9.06 -10.17 18.46
CA GLN A 20 -8.15 -9.14 18.97
C GLN A 20 -7.12 -9.70 19.96
N LEU A 21 -7.48 -10.72 20.75
CA LEU A 21 -6.57 -11.37 21.69
C LEU A 21 -5.60 -12.35 21.02
N GLN A 22 -5.98 -12.89 19.85
CA GLN A 22 -5.18 -13.88 19.11
C GLN A 22 -4.18 -13.24 18.12
N MET A 23 -4.18 -11.91 17.94
CA MET A 23 -3.29 -11.24 17.00
C MET A 23 -2.75 -9.91 17.52
N THR A 24 -1.75 -9.36 16.82
CA THR A 24 -1.16 -8.08 17.20
C THR A 24 -2.13 -6.93 16.93
N LYS A 25 -2.06 -5.88 17.77
CA LYS A 25 -2.89 -4.66 17.63
C LYS A 25 -2.84 -4.04 16.21
N PRO A 26 -1.69 -3.95 15.52
CA PRO A 26 -1.63 -3.42 14.16
C PRO A 26 -2.42 -4.28 13.15
N THR A 27 -2.28 -5.61 13.19
CA THR A 27 -3.02 -6.52 12.30
C THR A 27 -4.53 -6.41 12.52
N PHE A 28 -4.97 -6.37 13.78
CA PHE A 28 -6.40 -6.20 14.09
C PHE A 28 -6.94 -4.86 13.59
N ASN A 29 -6.21 -3.76 13.83
CA ASN A 29 -6.62 -2.41 13.46
C ASN A 29 -6.74 -2.22 11.95
N THR A 30 -5.83 -2.82 11.18
CA THR A 30 -5.82 -2.68 9.72
C THR A 30 -6.94 -3.49 9.06
N TRP A 31 -7.19 -4.72 9.54
CA TRP A 31 -8.01 -5.68 8.78
C TRP A 31 -9.39 -5.96 9.38
N LEU A 32 -9.52 -5.94 10.71
CA LEU A 32 -10.74 -6.41 11.40
C LEU A 32 -11.52 -5.28 12.07
N LYS A 33 -10.85 -4.22 12.55
CA LYS A 33 -11.49 -3.12 13.30
C LYS A 33 -12.60 -2.41 12.52
N ASN A 34 -12.44 -2.28 11.20
CA ASN A 34 -13.41 -1.58 10.35
C ASN A 34 -14.37 -2.55 9.62
N THR A 35 -14.51 -3.78 10.12
CA THR A 35 -15.46 -4.75 9.57
C THR A 35 -16.79 -4.69 10.31
N SER A 36 -17.87 -4.94 9.60
CA SER A 36 -19.22 -4.98 10.19
C SER A 36 -20.02 -6.11 9.58
N LEU A 37 -20.91 -6.72 10.36
CA LEU A 37 -21.87 -7.67 9.83
C LEU A 37 -22.83 -6.92 8.89
N VAL A 38 -22.99 -7.41 7.67
CA VAL A 38 -23.90 -6.86 6.67
C VAL A 38 -25.21 -7.64 6.67
N SER A 39 -25.14 -8.97 6.75
CA SER A 39 -26.31 -9.84 6.90
C SER A 39 -25.92 -11.20 7.46
N TYR A 40 -26.91 -11.90 8.00
CA TYR A 40 -26.79 -13.29 8.44
C TYR A 40 -27.99 -14.12 7.93
N GLU A 41 -27.74 -14.99 6.95
CA GLU A 41 -28.76 -15.84 6.34
C GLU A 41 -28.25 -17.28 6.25
N ASP A 42 -29.10 -18.25 6.62
CA ASP A 42 -28.85 -19.69 6.50
C ASP A 42 -27.48 -20.18 7.03
N GLY A 43 -27.01 -19.62 8.14
CA GLY A 43 -25.71 -20.01 8.73
C GLY A 43 -24.50 -19.34 8.09
N THR A 44 -24.70 -18.41 7.16
CA THR A 44 -23.65 -17.64 6.48
C THR A 44 -23.57 -16.23 7.04
N PHE A 45 -22.40 -15.87 7.60
CA PHE A 45 -22.08 -14.50 8.01
C PHE A 45 -21.53 -13.73 6.80
N VAL A 46 -22.21 -12.66 6.41
CA VAL A 46 -21.74 -11.74 5.36
C VAL A 46 -21.09 -10.54 6.02
N ILE A 47 -19.77 -10.43 5.92
CA ILE A 47 -18.99 -9.38 6.57
C ILE A 47 -18.61 -8.31 5.55
N GLY A 48 -18.98 -7.08 5.85
CA GLY A 48 -18.62 -5.88 5.11
C GLY A 48 -17.19 -5.46 5.41
N VAL A 49 -16.40 -5.26 4.37
CA VAL A 49 -15.00 -4.83 4.46
C VAL A 49 -14.77 -3.56 3.63
N HIS A 50 -13.79 -2.76 4.04
CA HIS A 50 -13.60 -1.40 3.53
C HIS A 50 -13.11 -1.32 2.07
N ASN A 51 -12.46 -2.37 1.54
CA ASN A 51 -12.05 -2.45 0.15
C ASN A 51 -11.85 -3.91 -0.31
N ALA A 52 -11.68 -4.11 -1.63
CA ALA A 52 -11.48 -5.43 -2.22
C ALA A 52 -10.18 -6.12 -1.78
N TYR A 53 -9.17 -5.35 -1.35
CA TYR A 53 -7.90 -5.89 -0.86
C TYR A 53 -8.05 -6.50 0.54
N ALA A 54 -8.80 -5.84 1.43
CA ALA A 54 -9.17 -6.38 2.73
C ALA A 54 -10.06 -7.61 2.59
N LYS A 55 -10.96 -7.64 1.60
CA LYS A 55 -11.74 -8.83 1.26
C LYS A 55 -10.82 -10.02 0.97
N ASP A 56 -9.92 -9.86 0.00
CA ASP A 56 -9.03 -10.94 -0.44
C ASP A 56 -8.08 -11.41 0.68
N TRP A 57 -7.53 -10.47 1.46
CA TRP A 57 -6.64 -10.80 2.56
C TRP A 57 -7.37 -11.56 3.69
N LEU A 58 -8.59 -11.16 4.03
CA LEU A 58 -9.42 -11.85 5.02
C LEU A 58 -9.85 -13.23 4.53
N GLU A 59 -10.24 -13.36 3.26
CA GLU A 59 -10.62 -14.64 2.63
C GLU A 59 -9.45 -15.63 2.59
N ASN A 60 -8.25 -15.17 2.23
CA ASN A 60 -7.11 -16.06 2.03
C ASN A 60 -6.35 -16.40 3.32
N ARG A 61 -6.35 -15.51 4.32
CA ARG A 61 -5.46 -15.64 5.50
C ARG A 61 -6.18 -15.78 6.83
N LEU A 62 -7.31 -15.10 7.02
CA LEU A 62 -8.04 -15.12 8.30
C LEU A 62 -9.33 -15.92 8.26
N LEU A 63 -9.83 -16.33 7.09
CA LEU A 63 -11.09 -17.08 6.96
C LEU A 63 -11.14 -18.31 7.86
N SER A 64 -10.07 -19.10 7.90
CA SER A 64 -10.00 -20.30 8.74
C SER A 64 -10.06 -19.99 10.24
N ILE A 65 -9.42 -18.90 10.67
CA ILE A 65 -9.39 -18.47 12.07
C ILE A 65 -10.76 -17.91 12.46
N ILE A 66 -11.31 -17.02 11.64
CA ILE A 66 -12.63 -16.39 11.83
C ILE A 66 -13.72 -17.47 11.86
N LYS A 67 -13.69 -18.41 10.93
CA LYS A 67 -14.64 -19.54 10.89
C LYS A 67 -14.54 -20.38 12.15
N ARG A 68 -13.34 -20.72 12.62
CA ARG A 68 -13.13 -21.49 13.85
C ARG A 68 -13.65 -20.75 15.09
N THR A 69 -13.36 -19.46 15.21
CA THR A 69 -13.86 -18.61 16.30
C THR A 69 -15.39 -18.55 16.29
N LEU A 70 -16.01 -18.33 15.13
CA LEU A 70 -17.46 -18.29 15.02
C LEU A 70 -18.12 -19.66 15.28
N VAL A 71 -17.51 -20.78 14.86
CA VAL A 71 -17.98 -22.12 15.22
C VAL A 71 -17.93 -22.34 16.74
N GLY A 72 -16.86 -21.87 17.41
CA GLY A 72 -16.73 -21.95 18.86
C GLY A 72 -17.79 -21.17 19.63
N ILE A 73 -18.20 -20.01 19.10
CA ILE A 73 -19.20 -19.14 19.73
C ILE A 73 -20.64 -19.61 19.43
N VAL A 74 -20.92 -20.02 18.18
CA VAL A 74 -22.28 -20.37 17.73
C VAL A 74 -22.61 -21.86 17.96
N GLY A 75 -21.60 -22.72 18.15
CA GLY A 75 -21.77 -24.15 18.44
C GLY A 75 -22.27 -24.99 17.25
N ARG A 76 -22.24 -24.46 16.03
CA ARG A 76 -22.63 -25.14 14.79
C ARG A 76 -21.75 -24.70 13.62
N SER A 77 -21.75 -25.45 12.52
CA SER A 77 -21.02 -25.08 11.31
C SER A 77 -21.58 -23.79 10.72
N VAL A 78 -20.69 -22.82 10.50
CA VAL A 78 -21.04 -21.53 9.90
C VAL A 78 -20.19 -21.27 8.66
N GLU A 79 -20.74 -20.56 7.69
CA GLU A 79 -19.97 -20.04 6.55
C GLU A 79 -19.70 -18.55 6.73
N VAL A 80 -18.62 -18.07 6.11
CA VAL A 80 -18.21 -16.67 6.19
C VAL A 80 -17.91 -16.19 4.79
N LYS A 81 -18.56 -15.10 4.39
CA LYS A 81 -18.35 -14.45 3.09
C LYS A 81 -18.02 -12.98 3.31
N PHE A 82 -17.08 -12.46 2.53
CA PHE A 82 -16.69 -11.06 2.63
C PHE A 82 -17.21 -10.28 1.43
N VAL A 83 -17.76 -9.10 1.68
CA VAL A 83 -18.27 -8.19 0.64
C VAL A 83 -17.68 -6.80 0.83
N VAL A 84 -17.32 -6.15 -0.27
CA VAL A 84 -16.85 -4.77 -0.21
C VAL A 84 -18.06 -3.90 0.08
N TRP A 85 -18.10 -3.32 1.27
CA TRP A 85 -19.19 -2.46 1.71
C TRP A 85 -18.61 -1.09 2.06
N PRO A 86 -18.71 -0.10 1.14
CA PRO A 86 -18.34 1.27 1.44
C PRO A 86 -19.23 1.73 2.59
N ARG A 87 -18.63 2.02 3.75
CA ARG A 87 -19.37 2.49 4.92
C ARG A 87 -19.71 3.98 4.77
N ASP A 88 -20.48 4.32 3.74
CA ASP A 88 -21.22 5.59 3.68
C ASP A 88 -22.62 5.34 4.22
N ARG A 89 -22.72 5.34 5.56
CA ARG A 89 -23.92 5.65 6.36
C ARG A 89 -23.63 5.33 7.82
N THR A 90 -23.22 6.36 8.56
CA THR A 90 -23.85 6.75 9.84
C THR A 90 -23.34 8.13 10.30
N GLY A 91 -24.16 9.16 10.07
CA GLY A 91 -24.45 10.23 11.02
C GLY A 91 -23.35 11.22 11.43
N SER A 92 -23.23 12.34 10.69
CA SER A 92 -23.13 13.66 11.34
C SER A 92 -23.91 14.68 10.53
N ALA A 93 -25.09 15.02 11.03
CA ALA A 93 -25.93 16.07 10.51
C ALA A 93 -25.37 17.44 10.92
N ARG A 94 -24.86 18.22 9.96
CA ARG A 94 -24.98 19.69 9.99
C ARG A 94 -25.19 20.25 8.58
N LYS A 95 -26.45 20.65 8.37
CA LYS A 95 -26.99 21.70 7.50
C LYS A 95 -26.02 22.44 6.56
N ALA A 96 -26.29 22.32 5.27
CA ALA A 96 -26.36 23.42 4.29
C ALA A 96 -26.99 22.79 3.02
N GLY A 97 -28.26 23.02 2.73
CA GLY A 97 -28.72 24.20 2.00
C GLY A 97 -29.35 23.70 0.70
N ALA A 98 -30.66 23.47 0.74
CA ALA A 98 -31.47 23.03 -0.39
C ALA A 98 -31.69 24.17 -1.38
N GLN A 99 -31.50 23.89 -2.67
CA GLN A 99 -32.02 24.54 -3.88
C GLN A 99 -31.31 23.80 -5.03
N ASP A 100 -31.90 23.31 -6.10
CA ASP A 100 -33.25 23.30 -6.65
C ASP A 100 -33.15 22.25 -7.78
N LEU A 101 -33.99 21.21 -7.78
CA LEU A 101 -34.03 20.20 -8.84
C LEU A 101 -35.32 20.41 -9.65
N GLY A 102 -35.20 21.18 -10.72
CA GLY A 102 -36.16 21.21 -11.82
C GLY A 102 -35.84 20.13 -12.87
N PRO A 103 -36.85 19.54 -13.55
CA PRO A 103 -36.70 18.28 -14.25
C PRO A 103 -36.38 18.41 -15.75
N LEU A 104 -35.62 17.42 -16.23
CA LEU A 104 -35.83 16.64 -17.46
C LEU A 104 -35.90 17.35 -18.84
N LEU A 105 -35.04 16.81 -19.72
CA LEU A 105 -35.20 16.63 -21.17
C LEU A 105 -34.90 17.84 -22.07
N SER A 106 -33.68 17.86 -22.60
CA SER A 106 -33.39 18.46 -23.90
C SER A 106 -32.39 17.58 -24.66
N ARG A 107 -32.88 16.98 -25.73
CA ARG A 107 -32.15 16.16 -26.71
C ARG A 107 -31.29 17.07 -27.59
N SER A 108 -30.04 16.70 -27.88
CA SER A 108 -29.46 16.90 -29.21
C SER A 108 -28.16 16.12 -29.45
N LYS A 109 -28.29 15.10 -30.30
CA LYS A 109 -27.47 14.80 -31.50
C LYS A 109 -25.93 14.73 -31.37
N GLY A 110 -25.42 13.49 -31.43
CA GLY A 110 -24.71 12.99 -32.62
C GLY A 110 -23.26 13.41 -32.85
N SER A 111 -22.32 12.57 -32.41
CA SER A 111 -21.03 12.36 -33.10
C SER A 111 -20.47 10.97 -32.75
N ALA A 112 -19.95 10.28 -33.77
CA ALA A 112 -19.54 8.87 -33.80
C ALA A 112 -18.44 8.46 -32.79
N PRO A 113 -18.32 7.16 -32.44
CA PRO A 113 -17.32 6.68 -31.50
C PRO A 113 -15.95 6.50 -32.17
N ALA A 114 -14.94 7.21 -31.70
CA ALA A 114 -13.54 6.85 -31.90
C ALA A 114 -13.16 5.68 -30.96
N PRO A 115 -12.23 4.79 -31.35
CA PRO A 115 -11.90 3.61 -30.55
C PRO A 115 -11.25 4.01 -29.21
N PRO A 116 -11.51 3.27 -28.12
CA PRO A 116 -10.95 3.58 -26.83
C PRO A 116 -9.44 3.29 -26.83
N ARG A 117 -8.63 4.32 -26.54
CA ARG A 117 -7.24 4.11 -26.12
C ARG A 117 -7.25 3.27 -24.83
N PRO A 118 -6.34 2.29 -24.68
CA PRO A 118 -6.27 1.51 -23.45
C PRO A 118 -5.91 2.44 -22.28
N SER A 119 -6.86 2.62 -21.37
CA SER A 119 -6.63 3.19 -20.05
C SER A 119 -5.60 2.34 -19.31
N PRO A 120 -4.55 2.92 -18.70
CA PRO A 120 -3.55 2.16 -17.99
C PRO A 120 -4.20 1.43 -16.81
N ALA A 121 -3.73 0.19 -16.63
CA ALA A 121 -4.21 -0.79 -15.71
C ALA A 121 -4.33 -0.28 -14.25
N LYS A 122 -5.27 -0.90 -13.55
CA LYS A 122 -5.64 -0.65 -12.16
C LYS A 122 -4.42 -0.65 -11.23
N SER A 123 -4.13 0.56 -10.73
CA SER A 123 -3.56 0.90 -9.42
C SER A 123 -2.31 0.13 -8.96
N SER A 124 -1.14 0.65 -9.34
CA SER A 124 -0.01 0.75 -8.40
C SER A 124 -0.49 1.36 -7.07
N PRO A 125 0.12 1.05 -5.91
CA PRO A 125 -0.24 1.74 -4.66
C PRO A 125 -0.15 3.25 -4.90
N MET A 126 -1.32 3.90 -4.85
CA MET A 126 -1.43 5.31 -5.22
C MET A 126 -0.61 6.14 -4.24
N LEU A 127 0.22 7.04 -4.77
CA LEU A 127 0.94 8.02 -3.97
C LEU A 127 -0.09 8.84 -3.18
N ASN A 128 0.18 9.06 -1.89
CA ASN A 128 -0.68 9.86 -1.03
C ASN A 128 -0.63 11.32 -1.50
N PRO A 129 -1.76 11.94 -1.89
CA PRO A 129 -1.78 13.30 -2.41
C PRO A 129 -1.31 14.36 -1.40
N LYS A 130 -1.23 14.02 -0.11
CA LYS A 130 -0.76 14.93 0.95
C LYS A 130 0.77 15.02 1.03
N TYR A 131 1.49 14.05 0.49
CA TYR A 131 2.95 13.95 0.63
C TYR A 131 3.64 14.57 -0.57
N THR A 132 3.65 15.90 -0.65
CA THR A 132 4.31 16.68 -1.70
C THR A 132 5.45 17.52 -1.14
N PHE A 133 6.35 18.02 -1.99
CA PHE A 133 7.42 18.91 -1.53
C PHE A 133 6.85 20.20 -0.90
N ASP A 134 5.75 20.72 -1.43
CA ASP A 134 5.12 21.96 -0.94
C ASP A 134 4.60 21.84 0.51
N THR A 135 4.21 20.62 0.92
CA THR A 135 3.71 20.35 2.28
C THR A 135 4.82 19.87 3.23
N PHE A 136 6.05 19.74 2.75
CA PHE A 136 7.18 19.31 3.56
C PHE A 136 7.89 20.52 4.19
N VAL A 137 7.99 20.54 5.52
CA VAL A 137 8.65 21.64 6.25
C VAL A 137 10.15 21.42 6.27
N VAL A 138 10.90 22.34 5.65
CA VAL A 138 12.36 22.29 5.57
C VAL A 138 13.00 23.01 6.76
N GLY A 139 13.92 22.31 7.44
CA GLY A 139 14.73 22.82 8.55
C GLY A 139 16.21 22.44 8.36
N SER A 140 17.08 22.86 9.28
CA SER A 140 18.51 22.47 9.24
C SER A 140 18.70 20.95 9.31
N SER A 141 17.85 20.25 10.07
CA SER A 141 17.91 18.79 10.31
C SER A 141 17.51 17.91 9.13
N ASN A 142 16.85 18.47 8.11
CA ASN A 142 16.34 17.71 6.96
C ASN A 142 16.69 18.35 5.61
N ARG A 143 17.47 19.44 5.62
CA ARG A 143 17.81 20.24 4.43
C ARG A 143 18.52 19.41 3.35
N LEU A 144 19.48 18.58 3.75
CA LEU A 144 20.25 17.75 2.81
C LEU A 144 19.33 16.73 2.13
N ALA A 145 18.56 15.97 2.92
CA ALA A 145 17.62 15.00 2.39
C ALA A 145 16.57 15.63 1.47
N HIS A 146 16.05 16.81 1.84
CA HIS A 146 15.11 17.55 1.00
C HIS A 146 15.75 18.01 -0.32
N ALA A 147 16.93 18.63 -0.27
CA ALA A 147 17.63 19.11 -1.46
C ALA A 147 18.02 17.96 -2.40
N ALA A 148 18.51 16.85 -1.84
CA ALA A 148 18.81 15.62 -2.59
C ALA A 148 17.56 15.04 -3.26
N SER A 149 16.45 14.98 -2.52
CA SER A 149 15.16 14.49 -3.04
C SER A 149 14.65 15.37 -4.17
N LEU A 150 14.78 16.70 -4.05
CA LEU A 150 14.39 17.63 -5.10
C LEU A 150 15.27 17.46 -6.34
N ALA A 151 16.59 17.36 -6.19
CA ALA A 151 17.52 17.15 -7.30
C ALA A 151 17.24 15.85 -8.06
N VAL A 152 16.95 14.76 -7.34
CA VAL A 152 16.55 13.46 -7.92
C VAL A 152 15.19 13.53 -8.61
N ALA A 153 14.23 14.27 -8.06
CA ALA A 153 12.93 14.47 -8.69
C ALA A 153 13.02 15.34 -9.96
N GLU A 154 13.94 16.30 -9.98
CA GLU A 154 14.19 17.19 -11.11
C GLU A 154 14.97 16.51 -12.24
N ASN A 155 16.03 15.76 -11.92
CA ASN A 155 16.85 15.05 -12.89
C ASN A 155 17.02 13.58 -12.45
N PRO A 156 15.99 12.73 -12.63
CA PRO A 156 16.04 11.33 -12.24
C PRO A 156 17.17 10.59 -12.94
N ALA A 157 17.89 9.77 -12.17
CA ALA A 157 19.06 8.98 -12.52
C ALA A 157 20.33 9.77 -12.90
N GLU A 158 20.24 11.09 -13.11
CA GLU A 158 21.39 11.93 -13.46
C GLU A 158 22.03 12.60 -12.24
N ALA A 159 21.23 13.06 -11.27
CA ALA A 159 21.74 13.73 -10.08
C ALA A 159 22.45 12.73 -9.14
N TYR A 160 21.69 11.75 -8.63
CA TYR A 160 22.18 10.73 -7.70
C TYR A 160 21.44 9.40 -7.94
N ASN A 161 22.18 8.31 -8.13
CA ASN A 161 21.58 6.98 -8.31
C ASN A 161 22.42 5.85 -7.70
N PRO A 162 21.97 5.22 -6.60
CA PRO A 162 20.70 5.46 -5.90
C PRO A 162 20.74 6.71 -5.00
N LEU A 163 19.57 7.15 -4.56
CA LEU A 163 19.42 8.03 -3.40
C LEU A 163 18.94 7.20 -2.20
N PHE A 164 19.70 7.23 -1.10
CA PHE A 164 19.39 6.52 0.13
C PHE A 164 19.07 7.52 1.25
N ILE A 165 17.82 7.54 1.71
CA ILE A 165 17.33 8.43 2.76
C ILE A 165 17.18 7.64 4.06
N TYR A 166 17.78 8.08 5.15
CA TYR A 166 17.60 7.41 6.44
C TYR A 166 17.32 8.35 7.59
N GLY A 167 16.70 7.83 8.64
CA GLY A 167 16.34 8.58 9.83
C GLY A 167 15.32 7.84 10.70
N GLY A 168 15.15 8.29 11.94
CA GLY A 168 14.19 7.72 12.88
C GLY A 168 12.73 7.72 12.39
N VAL A 169 11.85 7.10 13.18
CA VAL A 169 10.41 7.03 12.88
C VAL A 169 9.81 8.44 12.88
N GLY A 170 8.91 8.72 11.94
CA GLY A 170 8.18 9.98 11.89
C GLY A 170 8.96 11.18 11.35
N LEU A 171 10.21 11.01 10.91
CA LEU A 171 11.03 12.11 10.40
C LEU A 171 10.75 12.49 8.92
N GLY A 172 9.66 11.97 8.32
CA GLY A 172 9.26 12.38 6.97
C GLY A 172 9.95 11.65 5.80
N LYS A 173 10.61 10.52 6.05
CA LYS A 173 11.21 9.67 4.99
C LYS A 173 10.21 9.29 3.90
N THR A 174 9.08 8.69 4.28
CA THR A 174 7.98 8.32 3.37
C THR A 174 7.40 9.55 2.66
N HIS A 175 7.35 10.70 3.33
CA HIS A 175 6.87 11.94 2.73
C HIS A 175 7.78 12.36 1.59
N LEU A 176 9.09 12.47 1.82
CA LEU A 176 10.07 12.80 0.77
C LEU A 176 10.04 11.79 -0.38
N LEU A 177 9.99 10.50 -0.05
CA LEU A 177 9.94 9.43 -1.05
C LEU A 177 8.74 9.58 -1.99
N GLN A 178 7.55 9.80 -1.42
CA GLN A 178 6.34 9.99 -2.23
C GLN A 178 6.31 11.35 -2.95
N ALA A 179 6.91 12.40 -2.38
CA ALA A 179 7.04 13.70 -3.03
C ALA A 179 7.86 13.61 -4.32
N ILE A 180 8.97 12.85 -4.32
CA ILE A 180 9.72 12.50 -5.54
C ILE A 180 8.79 11.83 -6.55
N GLY A 181 8.02 10.84 -6.10
CA GLY A 181 7.08 10.11 -6.95
C GLY A 181 6.07 11.04 -7.64
N HIS A 182 5.51 12.01 -6.92
CA HIS A 182 4.55 12.96 -7.49
C HIS A 182 5.17 13.84 -8.58
N VAL A 183 6.40 14.33 -8.38
CA VAL A 183 7.10 15.11 -9.40
C VAL A 183 7.38 14.26 -10.64
N CYS A 184 7.88 13.03 -10.45
CA CYS A 184 8.18 12.12 -11.55
C CYS A 184 6.92 11.69 -12.32
N GLN A 185 5.79 11.48 -11.62
CA GLN A 185 4.50 11.20 -12.27
C GLN A 185 4.01 12.37 -13.12
N ARG A 186 4.18 13.63 -12.66
CA ARG A 186 3.85 14.82 -13.47
C ARG A 186 4.70 14.94 -14.74
N LYS A 187 5.90 14.36 -14.75
CA LYS A 187 6.76 14.22 -15.93
C LYS A 187 6.41 13.01 -16.81
N ALA A 188 5.28 12.34 -16.53
CA ALA A 188 4.82 11.14 -17.23
C ALA A 188 5.79 9.94 -17.17
N LEU A 189 6.66 9.89 -16.15
CA LEU A 189 7.53 8.74 -15.88
C LEU A 189 6.75 7.61 -15.20
N ARG A 190 7.11 6.36 -15.48
CA ARG A 190 6.53 5.20 -14.79
C ARG A 190 7.15 5.06 -13.41
N VAL A 191 6.44 5.53 -12.41
CA VAL A 191 6.85 5.49 -11.01
C VAL A 191 6.21 4.29 -10.31
N LEU A 192 7.01 3.51 -9.61
CA LEU A 192 6.55 2.50 -8.67
C LEU A 192 7.02 2.84 -7.27
N TYR A 193 6.06 3.11 -6.39
CA TYR A 193 6.26 3.13 -4.95
C TYR A 193 5.90 1.77 -4.37
N VAL A 194 6.71 1.28 -3.45
CA VAL A 194 6.51 -0.02 -2.81
C VAL A 194 7.17 -0.03 -1.44
N SER A 195 6.54 -0.65 -0.46
CA SER A 195 7.26 -1.01 0.77
C SER A 195 8.09 -2.29 0.57
N SER A 196 9.15 -2.45 1.36
CA SER A 196 9.95 -3.68 1.32
C SER A 196 9.17 -4.95 1.67
N GLU A 197 8.14 -4.83 2.50
CA GLU A 197 7.21 -5.93 2.78
C GLU A 197 6.34 -6.27 1.58
N GLU A 198 5.79 -5.28 0.88
CA GLU A 198 5.03 -5.49 -0.36
C GLU A 198 5.90 -6.15 -1.43
N PHE A 199 7.15 -5.70 -1.62
CA PHE A 199 8.09 -6.34 -2.53
C PHE A 199 8.31 -7.82 -2.18
N THR A 200 8.51 -8.12 -0.89
CA THR A 200 8.64 -9.49 -0.38
C THR A 200 7.40 -10.32 -0.70
N ASN A 201 6.21 -9.79 -0.43
CA ASN A 201 4.95 -10.48 -0.62
C ASN A 201 4.67 -10.74 -2.10
N ASP A 202 4.93 -9.75 -2.96
CA ASP A 202 4.77 -9.87 -4.40
C ASP A 202 5.72 -10.95 -4.96
N LEU A 203 6.94 -11.02 -4.46
CA LEU A 203 7.89 -12.08 -4.83
C LEU A 203 7.35 -13.46 -4.44
N ILE A 204 6.94 -13.63 -3.17
CA ILE A 204 6.40 -14.90 -2.66
C ILE A 204 5.17 -15.35 -3.48
N ASN A 205 4.25 -14.42 -3.77
CA ASN A 205 3.06 -14.69 -4.55
C ASN A 205 3.42 -15.07 -6.00
N SER A 206 4.39 -14.39 -6.59
CA SER A 206 4.84 -14.67 -7.96
C SER A 206 5.46 -16.07 -8.10
N ILE A 207 6.21 -16.50 -7.08
CA ILE A 207 6.80 -17.86 -7.05
C ILE A 207 5.69 -18.89 -6.87
N ARG A 208 4.78 -18.69 -5.90
CA ARG A 208 3.67 -19.61 -5.62
C ARG A 208 2.76 -19.80 -6.83
N ASN A 209 2.48 -18.73 -7.57
CA ASN A 209 1.57 -18.74 -8.69
C ASN A 209 2.27 -18.94 -10.05
N HIS A 210 3.58 -19.22 -10.07
CA HIS A 210 4.39 -19.35 -11.29
C HIS A 210 4.29 -18.14 -12.24
N THR A 211 4.23 -16.93 -11.68
CA THR A 211 4.11 -15.64 -12.38
C THR A 211 5.31 -14.72 -12.14
N THR A 212 6.51 -15.30 -11.98
CA THR A 212 7.76 -14.57 -11.73
C THR A 212 8.13 -13.60 -12.86
N GLU A 213 7.73 -13.89 -14.09
CA GLU A 213 7.90 -12.97 -15.22
C GLU A 213 7.11 -11.67 -15.02
N HIS A 214 5.84 -11.76 -14.63
CA HIS A 214 5.02 -10.59 -14.35
C HIS A 214 5.56 -9.75 -13.18
N PHE A 215 6.14 -10.40 -12.16
CA PHE A 215 6.85 -9.71 -11.10
C PHE A 215 8.03 -8.91 -11.67
N ARG A 216 8.88 -9.55 -12.50
CA ARG A 216 10.03 -8.87 -13.12
C ARG A 216 9.58 -7.71 -14.00
N ASP A 217 8.53 -7.87 -14.79
CA ASP A 217 8.00 -6.81 -15.63
C ASP A 217 7.54 -5.62 -14.78
N LYS A 218 6.79 -5.88 -13.71
CA LYS A 218 6.32 -4.84 -12.78
C LYS A 218 7.48 -4.03 -12.19
N TYR A 219 8.55 -4.70 -11.75
CA TYR A 219 9.65 -4.04 -11.02
C TYR A 219 10.82 -3.57 -11.89
N ARG A 220 10.99 -4.10 -13.11
CA ARG A 220 12.17 -3.82 -13.96
C ARG A 220 11.85 -3.01 -15.22
N THR A 221 10.58 -2.84 -15.58
CA THR A 221 10.21 -2.02 -16.73
C THR A 221 10.02 -0.55 -16.39
N ILE A 222 9.98 -0.18 -15.11
CA ILE A 222 9.69 1.18 -14.62
C ILE A 222 10.84 2.18 -14.85
N ASP A 223 10.54 3.46 -14.71
CA ASP A 223 11.51 4.54 -14.85
C ASP A 223 12.04 5.03 -13.49
N VAL A 224 11.22 4.92 -12.44
CA VAL A 224 11.57 5.31 -11.06
C VAL A 224 11.06 4.26 -10.07
N LEU A 225 11.97 3.66 -9.30
CA LEU A 225 11.67 2.76 -8.20
C LEU A 225 11.86 3.48 -6.87
N LEU A 226 10.79 3.52 -6.06
CA LEU A 226 10.77 4.11 -4.72
C LEU A 226 10.48 3.01 -3.71
N VAL A 227 11.47 2.67 -2.89
CA VAL A 227 11.40 1.58 -1.91
C VAL A 227 11.38 2.13 -0.51
N ASP A 228 10.28 1.92 0.20
CA ASP A 228 10.16 2.35 1.60
C ASP A 228 10.62 1.24 2.56
N ASP A 229 11.23 1.65 3.66
CA ASP A 229 11.64 0.82 4.79
C ASP A 229 12.46 -0.43 4.40
N ILE A 230 13.58 -0.20 3.70
CA ILE A 230 14.49 -1.25 3.19
C ILE A 230 15.01 -2.20 4.28
N GLN A 231 15.05 -1.77 5.53
CA GLN A 231 15.46 -2.62 6.66
C GLN A 231 14.64 -3.92 6.76
N PHE A 232 13.40 -3.96 6.23
CA PHE A 232 12.55 -5.16 6.32
C PHE A 232 12.91 -6.29 5.33
N ILE A 233 13.85 -6.09 4.40
CA ILE A 233 14.39 -7.20 3.59
C ILE A 233 15.54 -7.92 4.30
N ALA A 234 16.10 -7.34 5.36
CA ALA A 234 17.21 -7.92 6.08
C ALA A 234 16.85 -9.30 6.67
N GLY A 235 17.77 -10.26 6.54
CA GLY A 235 17.55 -11.64 6.96
C GLY A 235 16.65 -12.47 6.04
N LYS A 236 16.09 -11.90 4.96
CA LYS A 236 15.29 -12.62 3.95
C LYS A 236 16.11 -12.86 2.68
N GLU A 237 16.97 -13.87 2.70
CA GLU A 237 17.95 -14.16 1.62
C GLU A 237 17.35 -14.11 0.21
N SER A 238 16.28 -14.86 -0.07
CA SER A 238 15.66 -14.87 -1.41
C SER A 238 15.10 -13.50 -1.83
N THR A 239 14.64 -12.70 -0.86
CA THR A 239 14.15 -11.34 -1.14
C THR A 239 15.31 -10.39 -1.42
N GLN A 240 16.40 -10.50 -0.66
CA GLN A 240 17.62 -9.72 -0.89
C GLN A 240 18.22 -10.02 -2.25
N GLU A 241 18.27 -11.29 -2.63
CA GLU A 241 18.78 -11.71 -3.94
C GLU A 241 17.95 -11.14 -5.10
N GLU A 242 16.63 -11.29 -5.07
CA GLU A 242 15.77 -10.77 -6.13
C GLU A 242 15.78 -9.23 -6.17
N PHE A 243 15.85 -8.57 -5.01
CA PHE A 243 16.00 -7.13 -4.94
C PHE A 243 17.34 -6.68 -5.54
N PHE A 244 18.44 -7.39 -5.26
CA PHE A 244 19.75 -7.11 -5.85
C PHE A 244 19.73 -7.20 -7.37
N HIS A 245 19.07 -8.22 -7.94
CA HIS A 245 18.92 -8.32 -9.39
C HIS A 245 18.08 -7.19 -9.97
N THR A 246 16.95 -6.88 -9.33
CA THR A 246 16.07 -5.77 -9.73
C THR A 246 16.82 -4.44 -9.71
N PHE A 247 17.56 -4.17 -8.63
CA PHE A 247 18.40 -2.99 -8.48
C PHE A 247 19.40 -2.88 -9.64
N ASN A 248 20.14 -3.95 -9.93
CA ASN A 248 21.16 -3.92 -10.98
C ASN A 248 20.58 -3.72 -12.37
N THR A 249 19.44 -4.36 -12.68
CA THR A 249 18.76 -4.16 -13.97
C THR A 249 18.34 -2.71 -14.16
N LEU A 250 17.71 -2.11 -13.14
CA LEU A 250 17.28 -0.72 -13.19
C LEU A 250 18.46 0.25 -13.26
N HIS A 251 19.48 0.03 -12.42
CA HIS A 251 20.68 0.88 -12.37
C HIS A 251 21.44 0.86 -13.69
N ALA A 252 21.65 -0.32 -14.29
CA ALA A 252 22.30 -0.46 -15.60
C ALA A 252 21.50 0.18 -16.74
N ALA A 253 20.17 0.20 -16.63
CA ALA A 253 19.27 0.87 -17.58
C ALA A 253 19.08 2.37 -17.28
N ASN A 254 19.91 2.95 -16.40
CA ASN A 254 19.86 4.33 -15.94
C ASN A 254 18.46 4.75 -15.44
N LYS A 255 17.79 3.87 -14.72
CA LYS A 255 16.51 4.13 -14.04
C LYS A 255 16.76 4.60 -12.62
N GLN A 256 15.93 5.54 -12.14
CA GLN A 256 16.13 6.10 -10.81
C GLN A 256 15.73 5.10 -9.73
N ILE A 257 16.58 4.93 -8.72
CA ILE A 257 16.28 4.16 -7.53
C ILE A 257 16.37 5.08 -6.31
N VAL A 258 15.32 5.14 -5.51
CA VAL A 258 15.31 5.84 -4.21
C VAL A 258 14.88 4.88 -3.13
N ILE A 259 15.63 4.85 -2.04
CA ILE A 259 15.48 3.90 -0.95
C ILE A 259 15.35 4.67 0.35
N SER A 260 14.39 4.29 1.21
CA SER A 260 14.32 4.78 2.58
C SER A 260 14.70 3.70 3.59
N SER A 261 15.21 4.12 4.75
CA SER A 261 15.57 3.23 5.86
C SER A 261 15.40 3.89 7.22
N ASP A 262 15.17 3.12 8.28
CA ASP A 262 15.23 3.64 9.66
C ASP A 262 16.68 3.88 10.16
N ARG A 263 17.68 3.37 9.43
CA ARG A 263 19.10 3.38 9.81
C ARG A 263 20.03 3.40 8.58
N PRO A 264 21.30 3.83 8.71
CA PRO A 264 22.22 3.82 7.57
C PRO A 264 22.56 2.39 7.11
N PRO A 265 23.03 2.19 5.85
CA PRO A 265 23.29 0.86 5.29
C PRO A 265 24.19 -0.04 6.16
N LYS A 266 25.22 0.53 6.80
CA LYS A 266 26.13 -0.18 7.71
C LYS A 266 25.45 -0.72 8.97
N ALA A 267 24.37 -0.08 9.41
CA ALA A 267 23.63 -0.44 10.62
C ALA A 267 22.50 -1.46 10.37
N ILE A 268 22.23 -1.82 9.11
CA ILE A 268 21.28 -2.88 8.76
C ILE A 268 21.99 -4.23 8.94
N LEU A 269 21.78 -4.83 10.10
CA LEU A 269 22.27 -6.18 10.41
C LEU A 269 21.65 -7.19 9.44
N THR A 270 22.39 -8.23 9.04
CA THR A 270 21.93 -9.29 8.12
C THR A 270 21.58 -8.85 6.70
N LEU A 271 21.89 -7.59 6.34
CA LEU A 271 21.92 -7.16 4.94
C LEU A 271 23.20 -7.66 4.28
N GLU A 272 23.07 -8.26 3.10
CA GLU A 272 24.22 -8.74 2.34
C GLU A 272 25.16 -7.61 1.94
N GLU A 273 26.47 -7.87 2.02
CA GLU A 273 27.52 -6.87 1.74
C GLU A 273 27.41 -6.29 0.33
N ARG A 274 27.00 -7.10 -0.66
CA ARG A 274 26.79 -6.63 -2.03
C ARG A 274 25.68 -5.58 -2.14
N LEU A 275 24.59 -5.72 -1.39
CA LEU A 275 23.52 -4.72 -1.36
C LEU A 275 23.95 -3.47 -0.62
N ARG A 276 24.66 -3.63 0.51
CA ARG A 276 25.25 -2.51 1.25
C ARG A 276 26.15 -1.67 0.34
N SER A 277 27.04 -2.31 -0.41
CA SER A 277 27.91 -1.63 -1.38
C SER A 277 27.12 -0.87 -2.45
N ARG A 278 26.00 -1.41 -2.95
CA ARG A 278 25.12 -0.70 -3.88
C ARG A 278 24.46 0.52 -3.27
N PHE A 279 24.03 0.44 -2.01
CA PHE A 279 23.40 1.56 -1.31
C PHE A 279 24.41 2.67 -1.02
N GLU A 280 25.66 2.31 -0.72
CA GLU A 280 26.75 3.24 -0.47
C GLU A 280 27.36 3.84 -1.74
N GLY A 281 27.13 3.24 -2.92
CA GLY A 281 27.61 3.77 -4.20
C GLY A 281 26.85 5.01 -4.71
N GLY A 282 25.80 5.42 -4.01
CA GLY A 282 24.98 6.60 -4.34
C GLY A 282 25.11 7.72 -3.31
N LEU A 283 24.11 8.60 -3.27
CA LEU A 283 24.03 9.62 -2.22
C LEU A 283 23.29 9.07 -1.01
N ILE A 284 23.90 9.18 0.16
CA ILE A 284 23.26 8.90 1.45
C ILE A 284 22.91 10.23 2.11
N ALA A 285 21.64 10.42 2.46
CA ALA A 285 21.16 11.60 3.17
C ALA A 285 20.44 11.20 4.46
N ASP A 286 20.78 11.86 5.55
CA ASP A 286 20.14 11.67 6.84
C ASP A 286 19.03 12.69 7.09
N ILE A 287 18.06 12.28 7.91
CA ILE A 287 17.06 13.16 8.50
C ILE A 287 17.18 13.07 10.01
N GLN A 288 17.40 14.21 10.64
CA GLN A 288 17.52 14.37 12.08
C GLN A 288 16.22 14.92 12.69
N PRO A 289 15.95 14.65 13.98
CA PRO A 289 14.79 15.22 14.69
C PRO A 289 14.82 16.75 14.78
#